data_AF-A0AA97DX05-F1
#
_entry.id   AF-A0AA97DX05-F1
#
_cell.length_a   1.000
_cell.length_b   1.000
_cell.length_c   1.000
_cell.angle_alpha   90.00
_cell.angle_beta   90.00
_cell.angle_gamma   90.00
#
_symmetry.space_group_name_H-M   'P 1'
#
loop_
_entity.id
_entity.type
_entity.pdbx_description
1 polymer ?
#
loop_
_entity_poly.entity_id
_entity_poly.type
_entity_poly.pdbx_seq_one_letter_code
_entity_poly.pdbx_strand_id
1 'polypeptide(L)'
;MLFIEAINKANPQSSGKKLISRERKRPTISHKDSVDLSSAGNQVKEIHLDSHEKTQLTAPASVFANLIEHVLSHTMGTKLHLHSPEELSLDSKEWKLFLQVPPVRTENTQRTAGYIEPEIHKQPPAKQLIFHIPVKPAYGVPVEMTLLLSPHHGSPETHSLFHTLPKESWLPVLNTPYSPDFLSQQLTHYHILLDQDGESDQLSPLYSHINQSKISTNQDPTSTSGLRIWRAKNNVLTPVALGDKEIGLLFVAHYKPLDSSTMSSDERYLQASNIYTKA
;
A
#
# COMPACT_ATOMS: atom_id res chain seq x y z
N MET A 1 2.38 -45.76 -6.74
CA MET A 1 2.54 -46.59 -5.52
C MET A 1 3.84 -46.17 -4.88
N LEU A 2 3.78 -45.26 -3.91
CA LEU A 2 4.96 -44.63 -3.29
C LEU A 2 5.18 -45.25 -1.92
N PHE A 3 6.34 -45.87 -1.76
CA PHE A 3 6.76 -46.61 -0.58
C PHE A 3 7.26 -45.64 0.50
N ILE A 4 6.78 -45.83 1.73
CA ILE A 4 7.30 -45.18 2.95
C ILE A 4 8.21 -46.20 3.62
N GLU A 5 9.50 -45.89 3.75
CA GLU A 5 10.40 -46.57 4.68
C GLU A 5 10.51 -45.73 5.97
N ALA A 6 9.85 -46.19 7.04
CA ALA A 6 10.47 -46.12 8.37
C ALA A 6 11.55 -47.21 8.40
N ILE A 7 12.63 -47.15 9.17
CA ILE A 7 12.80 -47.42 10.60
C ILE A 7 14.34 -47.16 10.78
N ASN A 8 14.91 -46.47 11.77
CA ASN A 8 15.18 -46.98 13.12
C ASN A 8 16.04 -46.01 13.96
N LYS A 9 15.76 -46.07 15.27
CA LYS A 9 16.53 -45.47 16.37
C LYS A 9 17.96 -46.04 16.44
N ALA A 10 18.91 -45.20 16.84
CA ALA A 10 20.00 -45.61 17.72
C ALA A 10 20.61 -44.37 18.42
N ASN A 11 20.34 -44.25 19.72
CA ASN A 11 21.20 -43.51 20.66
C ASN A 11 22.50 -44.32 20.82
N PRO A 12 23.64 -43.65 21.00
CA PRO A 12 24.33 -43.88 22.27
C PRO A 12 24.91 -42.59 22.88
N GLN A 13 24.67 -42.42 24.17
CA GLN A 13 25.55 -41.62 25.02
C GLN A 13 26.94 -42.29 25.06
N SER A 14 28.00 -41.49 24.88
CA SER A 14 29.26 -41.77 25.56
C SER A 14 29.98 -40.46 25.90
N SER A 15 30.45 -40.42 27.13
CA SER A 15 31.12 -39.30 27.79
C SER A 15 32.58 -39.14 27.38
N GLY A 16 33.05 -37.89 27.34
CA GLY A 16 34.38 -37.53 27.83
C GLY A 16 35.36 -36.98 26.79
N LYS A 17 35.63 -35.67 26.87
CA LYS A 17 36.91 -35.07 27.30
C LYS A 17 37.01 -33.62 26.79
N LYS A 18 37.26 -32.70 27.72
CA LYS A 18 37.66 -31.30 27.44
C LYS A 18 38.97 -31.32 26.64
N LEU A 19 38.99 -30.64 25.50
CA LEU A 19 40.22 -30.16 24.86
C LEU A 19 39.95 -28.79 24.26
N ILE A 20 40.64 -27.81 24.83
CA ILE A 20 40.72 -26.43 24.38
C ILE A 20 41.47 -26.44 23.04
N SER A 21 40.81 -26.11 21.93
CA SER A 21 41.46 -25.90 20.64
C SER A 21 41.23 -24.46 20.17
N ARG A 22 42.35 -23.75 20.00
CA ARG A 22 42.44 -22.39 19.46
C ARG A 22 41.73 -22.30 18.10
N GLU A 23 40.75 -21.41 18.00
CA GLU A 23 40.17 -20.99 16.72
C GLU A 23 41.25 -20.34 15.85
N ARG A 24 41.64 -21.05 14.78
CA ARG A 24 42.24 -20.41 13.60
C ARG A 24 41.08 -20.06 12.66
N LYS A 25 40.72 -18.77 12.59
CA LYS A 25 39.84 -18.24 11.53
C LYS A 25 40.47 -18.56 10.17
N ARG A 26 39.89 -19.52 9.45
CA ARG A 26 40.10 -19.64 8.00
C ARG A 26 39.22 -18.59 7.31
N PRO A 27 39.72 -17.89 6.29
CA PRO A 27 38.89 -17.02 5.48
C PRO A 27 37.91 -17.89 4.67
N THR A 28 36.62 -17.70 4.89
CA THR A 28 35.55 -18.31 4.12
C THR A 28 35.62 -17.75 2.70
N ILE A 29 35.90 -18.64 1.74
CA ILE A 29 35.82 -18.35 0.32
C ILE A 29 34.34 -18.29 -0.03
N SER A 30 33.86 -17.08 -0.36
CA SER A 30 32.51 -16.82 -0.85
C SER A 30 32.31 -17.52 -2.20
N HIS A 31 31.51 -18.58 -2.25
CA HIS A 31 31.01 -19.14 -3.50
C HIS A 31 30.04 -18.14 -4.16
N LYS A 32 30.31 -17.79 -5.41
CA LYS A 32 29.65 -16.75 -6.21
C LYS A 32 28.26 -17.11 -6.77
N ASP A 33 27.54 -18.06 -6.18
CA ASP A 33 26.26 -18.54 -6.72
C ASP A 33 25.06 -18.41 -5.75
N SER A 34 25.22 -17.68 -4.64
CA SER A 34 24.05 -17.24 -3.85
C SER A 34 23.56 -15.90 -4.40
N VAL A 35 22.38 -15.92 -5.02
CA VAL A 35 21.59 -14.69 -5.19
C VAL A 35 21.14 -14.27 -3.80
N ASP A 36 21.87 -13.35 -3.18
CA ASP A 36 21.38 -12.65 -2.00
C ASP A 36 20.18 -11.83 -2.47
N LEU A 37 18.97 -12.35 -2.24
CA LEU A 37 17.77 -11.52 -2.19
C LEU A 37 18.10 -10.47 -1.13
N SER A 38 18.20 -9.21 -1.57
CA SER A 38 18.48 -8.08 -0.69
C SER A 38 17.56 -8.18 0.53
N SER A 39 18.03 -7.77 1.70
CA SER A 39 17.23 -7.74 2.93
C SER A 39 15.87 -7.02 2.77
N ALA A 40 15.70 -6.24 1.70
CA ALA A 40 14.46 -5.63 1.23
C ALA A 40 13.40 -6.64 0.74
N GLY A 41 13.79 -7.78 0.14
CA GLY A 41 12.86 -8.84 -0.29
C GLY A 41 12.24 -9.64 0.86
N ASN A 42 12.84 -9.56 2.06
CA ASN A 42 12.42 -10.32 3.24
C ASN A 42 11.41 -9.59 4.16
N GLN A 43 10.90 -8.41 3.77
CA GLN A 43 9.98 -7.63 4.60
C GLN A 43 8.80 -7.05 3.82
N VAL A 44 8.29 -7.76 2.81
CA VAL A 44 7.00 -7.41 2.21
C VAL A 44 5.91 -7.71 3.25
N LYS A 45 5.45 -6.66 3.94
CA LYS A 45 4.38 -6.78 4.92
C LYS A 45 3.06 -6.91 4.15
N GLU A 46 2.41 -8.05 4.26
CA GLU A 46 1.07 -8.24 3.73
C GLU A 46 0.02 -7.93 4.80
N ILE A 47 -1.05 -7.26 4.38
CA ILE A 47 -2.25 -7.00 5.16
C ILE A 47 -3.44 -7.61 4.42
N HIS A 48 -4.53 -7.78 5.15
CA HIS A 48 -5.82 -8.04 4.54
C HIS A 48 -6.90 -7.11 5.07
N LEU A 49 -7.89 -6.87 4.21
CA LEU A 49 -9.15 -6.22 4.54
C LEU A 49 -10.24 -7.29 4.51
N ASP A 50 -11.12 -7.28 5.50
CA ASP A 50 -12.22 -8.23 5.63
C ASP A 50 -13.54 -7.47 5.78
N SER A 51 -14.57 -7.97 5.11
CA SER A 51 -15.97 -7.58 5.27
C SER A 51 -16.45 -7.42 6.73
N HIS A 52 -15.93 -8.22 7.67
CA HIS A 52 -16.33 -8.21 9.07
C HIS A 52 -15.64 -7.10 9.91
N GLU A 53 -14.45 -6.66 9.50
CA GLU A 53 -13.61 -5.73 10.26
C GLU A 53 -13.74 -4.31 9.71
N LYS A 54 -14.99 -3.86 9.58
CA LYS A 54 -15.32 -2.52 9.09
C LYS A 54 -15.85 -1.63 10.20
N THR A 55 -15.51 -0.36 10.09
CA THR A 55 -16.15 0.73 10.81
C THR A 55 -17.26 1.30 9.95
N GLN A 56 -18.30 1.84 10.59
CA GLN A 56 -19.39 2.50 9.86
C GLN A 56 -18.84 3.69 9.05
N LEU A 57 -19.31 3.84 7.81
CA LEU A 57 -18.97 5.00 6.99
C LEU A 57 -19.53 6.26 7.66
N THR A 58 -18.63 7.16 8.07
CA THR A 58 -19.00 8.40 8.76
C THR A 58 -19.04 9.58 7.79
N ALA A 59 -19.77 10.64 8.13
CA ALA A 59 -19.78 11.87 7.34
C ALA A 59 -18.37 12.47 7.12
N PRO A 60 -17.45 12.50 8.12
CA PRO A 60 -16.06 12.89 7.90
C PRO A 60 -15.33 12.02 6.87
N ALA A 61 -15.57 10.71 6.86
CA ALA A 61 -14.99 9.80 5.88
C ALA A 61 -15.51 10.09 4.46
N SER A 62 -16.79 10.43 4.31
CA SER A 62 -17.37 10.84 3.03
C SER A 62 -16.81 12.17 2.53
N VAL A 63 -16.62 13.18 3.40
CA VAL A 63 -15.91 14.42 3.02
C VAL A 63 -14.51 14.09 2.50
N PHE A 64 -13.77 13.24 3.22
CA PHE A 64 -12.42 12.85 2.81
C PHE A 64 -12.41 12.10 1.47
N ALA A 65 -13.33 11.17 1.25
CA ALA A 65 -13.50 10.47 -0.02
C ALA A 65 -13.77 11.44 -1.18
N ASN A 66 -14.67 12.41 -0.98
CA ASN A 66 -14.98 13.42 -2.00
C ASN A 66 -13.78 14.31 -2.33
N LEU A 67 -12.93 14.65 -1.35
CA LEU A 67 -11.69 15.40 -1.61
C LEU A 67 -10.73 14.60 -2.48
N ILE A 68 -10.61 13.30 -2.24
CA ILE A 68 -9.77 12.41 -3.05
C ILE A 68 -10.30 12.33 -4.47
N GLU A 69 -11.59 12.03 -4.64
CA GLU A 69 -12.23 11.96 -5.96
C GLU A 69 -12.03 13.25 -6.76
N HIS A 70 -12.23 14.40 -6.11
CA HIS A 70 -12.10 15.72 -6.73
C HIS A 70 -10.67 16.01 -7.18
N VAL A 71 -9.68 15.70 -6.33
CA VAL A 71 -8.26 15.86 -6.68
C VAL A 71 -7.87 14.91 -7.80
N LEU A 72 -8.21 13.62 -7.71
CA LEU A 72 -7.84 12.64 -8.73
C LEU A 72 -8.46 12.98 -10.08
N SER A 73 -9.76 13.32 -10.10
CA SER A 73 -10.45 13.72 -11.33
C SER A 73 -9.78 14.91 -12.00
N HIS A 74 -9.35 15.91 -11.21
CA HIS A 74 -8.60 17.04 -11.72
C HIS A 74 -7.22 16.62 -12.26
N THR A 75 -6.46 15.81 -11.51
CA THR A 75 -5.11 15.40 -11.92
C THR A 75 -5.09 14.50 -13.15
N MET A 76 -6.11 13.66 -13.32
CA MET A 76 -6.21 12.71 -14.43
C MET A 76 -6.97 13.31 -15.64
N GLY A 77 -7.59 14.47 -15.47
CA GLY A 77 -8.35 15.13 -16.54
C GLY A 77 -9.62 14.37 -16.95
N THR A 78 -10.10 13.45 -16.12
CA THR A 78 -11.28 12.61 -16.36
C THR A 78 -12.19 12.66 -15.16
N LYS A 79 -13.49 12.46 -15.37
CA LYS A 79 -14.45 12.37 -14.25
C LYS A 79 -14.35 10.98 -13.63
N LEU A 80 -13.74 10.90 -12.46
CA LEU A 80 -13.67 9.67 -11.67
C LEU A 80 -14.82 9.64 -10.67
N HIS A 81 -15.19 8.43 -10.26
CA HIS A 81 -16.14 8.20 -9.17
C HIS A 81 -15.49 7.23 -8.19
N LEU A 82 -15.37 7.64 -6.93
CA LEU A 82 -14.84 6.82 -5.85
C LEU A 82 -16.00 6.09 -5.18
N HIS A 83 -16.17 4.81 -5.52
CA HIS A 83 -17.27 4.00 -5.01
C HIS A 83 -17.10 3.70 -3.52
N SER A 84 -18.21 3.78 -2.78
CA SER A 84 -18.30 3.18 -1.45
C SER A 84 -18.67 1.69 -1.56
N PRO A 85 -18.20 0.83 -0.64
CA PRO A 85 -18.63 -0.58 -0.60
C PRO A 85 -20.13 -0.74 -0.33
N GLU A 86 -20.72 0.19 0.41
CA GLU A 86 -22.17 0.29 0.63
C GLU A 86 -22.92 0.51 -0.69
N GLU A 87 -22.44 1.42 -1.54
CA GLU A 87 -22.98 1.62 -2.90
C GLU A 87 -22.91 0.32 -3.69
N LEU A 88 -21.82 -0.43 -3.62
CA LEU A 88 -21.63 -1.66 -4.39
C LEU A 88 -22.30 -2.91 -3.78
N SER A 89 -22.99 -2.76 -2.64
CA SER A 89 -23.63 -3.88 -1.93
C SER A 89 -22.65 -4.98 -1.51
N LEU A 90 -21.40 -4.59 -1.22
CA LEU A 90 -20.35 -5.48 -0.70
C LEU A 90 -20.53 -5.77 0.80
N ASP A 91 -21.23 -4.89 1.49
CA ASP A 91 -21.41 -4.89 2.94
C ASP A 91 -22.19 -6.09 3.51
N SER A 92 -22.99 -6.75 2.67
CA SER A 92 -23.80 -7.92 3.02
C SER A 92 -23.14 -9.24 2.62
N LYS A 93 -21.92 -9.19 2.09
CA LYS A 93 -21.21 -10.34 1.51
C LYS A 93 -19.91 -10.56 2.27
N GLU A 94 -19.52 -11.83 2.41
CA GLU A 94 -18.24 -12.19 2.97
C GLU A 94 -17.18 -12.14 1.89
N TRP A 95 -16.12 -11.37 2.14
CA TRP A 95 -14.99 -11.25 1.24
C TRP A 95 -13.73 -10.87 2.01
N LYS A 96 -12.59 -11.20 1.41
CA LYS A 96 -11.27 -10.88 1.93
C LYS A 96 -10.38 -10.38 0.81
N LEU A 97 -9.72 -9.26 1.04
CA LEU A 97 -8.80 -8.63 0.11
C LEU A 97 -7.40 -8.65 0.70
N PHE A 98 -6.41 -9.14 -0.04
CA PHE A 98 -5.02 -9.16 0.40
C PHE A 98 -4.25 -8.04 -0.32
N LEU A 99 -3.42 -7.32 0.42
CA LEU A 99 -2.65 -6.20 -0.10
C LEU A 99 -1.22 -6.27 0.43
N GLN A 100 -0.26 -6.03 -0.45
CA GLN A 100 1.11 -5.78 -0.06
C GLN A 100 1.23 -4.32 0.39
N VAL A 101 1.74 -4.11 1.60
CA VAL A 101 2.02 -2.78 2.14
C VAL A 101 3.41 -2.38 1.69
N PRO A 102 3.54 -1.26 0.97
CA PRO A 102 4.86 -0.82 0.53
C PRO A 102 5.65 -0.23 1.72
N PRO A 103 6.99 -0.15 1.63
CA PRO A 103 7.81 0.27 2.76
C PRO A 103 7.53 1.74 3.15
N VAL A 104 7.34 1.99 4.45
CA VAL A 104 7.03 3.34 4.99
C VAL A 104 8.19 4.32 4.80
N ARG A 105 9.42 3.82 4.76
CA ARG A 105 10.65 4.57 4.47
C ARG A 105 11.58 3.66 3.68
N THR A 106 12.12 4.15 2.58
CA THR A 106 13.40 3.64 2.11
C THR A 106 14.45 4.22 3.05
N GLU A 107 15.18 3.37 3.76
CA GLU A 107 16.45 3.82 4.31
C GLU A 107 17.23 4.38 3.13
N ASN A 108 17.75 5.61 3.27
CA ASN A 108 18.71 6.15 2.31
C ASN A 108 19.93 5.23 2.39
N THR A 109 19.91 4.14 1.62
CA THR A 109 21.07 3.30 1.42
C THR A 109 22.11 4.25 0.85
N GLN A 110 23.08 4.63 1.68
CA GLN A 110 24.25 5.36 1.25
C GLN A 110 24.74 4.63 0.01
N ARG A 111 24.69 5.31 -1.14
CA ARG A 111 25.20 4.78 -2.39
C ARG A 111 26.69 4.52 -2.17
N THR A 112 27.04 3.30 -1.77
CA THR A 112 28.41 2.81 -1.85
C THR A 112 28.79 2.86 -3.32
N ALA A 113 29.81 3.66 -3.60
CA ALA A 113 30.28 3.96 -4.93
C ALA A 113 30.55 2.69 -5.74
N GLY A 114 29.79 2.50 -6.81
CA GLY A 114 29.95 1.39 -7.74
C GLY A 114 29.15 1.64 -9.02
N TYR A 115 29.87 1.89 -10.10
CA TYR A 115 29.41 2.11 -11.48
C TYR A 115 28.58 3.39 -11.75
N ILE A 116 29.14 4.28 -12.57
CA ILE A 116 28.47 5.45 -13.12
C ILE A 116 27.75 4.98 -14.39
N GLU A 117 26.44 4.77 -14.31
CA GLU A 117 25.60 4.64 -15.50
C GLU A 117 25.50 5.99 -16.25
N PRO A 118 25.34 5.96 -17.59
CA PRO A 118 25.35 7.16 -18.42
C PRO A 118 24.19 8.09 -18.05
N GLU A 119 24.41 9.38 -18.27
CA GLU A 119 23.53 10.49 -17.90
C GLU A 119 22.17 10.41 -18.61
N ILE A 120 21.23 9.68 -18.01
CA ILE A 120 19.82 9.70 -18.41
C ILE A 120 19.29 11.11 -18.09
N HIS A 121 18.64 11.75 -19.06
CA HIS A 121 17.96 13.03 -18.91
C HIS A 121 17.22 13.06 -17.57
N LYS A 122 17.79 13.78 -16.59
CA LYS A 122 17.24 13.85 -15.24
C LYS A 122 15.89 14.55 -15.34
N GLN A 123 14.81 13.77 -15.30
CA GLN A 123 13.50 14.33 -15.01
C GLN A 123 13.64 15.20 -13.75
N PRO A 124 12.93 16.34 -13.69
CA PRO A 124 12.96 17.18 -12.49
C PRO A 124 12.59 16.32 -11.28
N PRO A 125 13.12 16.58 -10.08
CA PRO A 125 12.78 15.78 -8.91
C PRO A 125 11.26 15.78 -8.70
N ALA A 126 10.70 14.62 -8.37
CA ALA A 126 9.28 14.48 -8.08
C ALA A 126 8.90 15.43 -6.93
N LYS A 127 7.85 16.22 -7.14
CA LYS A 127 7.39 17.21 -6.16
C LYS A 127 6.24 16.62 -5.35
N GLN A 128 6.05 17.13 -4.14
CA GLN A 128 4.77 16.99 -3.45
C GLN A 128 3.81 18.05 -3.99
N LEU A 129 2.57 17.67 -4.26
CA LEU A 129 1.56 18.55 -4.81
C LEU A 129 0.56 18.95 -3.72
N ILE A 130 0.23 20.23 -3.66
CA ILE A 130 -0.71 20.81 -2.70
C ILE A 130 -1.93 21.27 -3.48
N PHE A 131 -3.10 20.77 -3.09
CA PHE A 131 -4.38 21.16 -3.67
C PHE A 131 -5.21 21.91 -2.65
N HIS A 132 -5.56 23.15 -2.97
CA HIS A 132 -6.50 23.96 -2.20
C HIS A 132 -7.89 23.82 -2.78
N ILE A 133 -8.83 23.41 -1.95
CA ILE A 133 -10.16 22.97 -2.34
C ILE A 133 -11.17 23.80 -1.57
N PRO A 134 -11.86 24.75 -2.23
CA PRO A 134 -12.97 25.45 -1.60
C PRO A 134 -14.16 24.50 -1.46
N VAL A 135 -14.43 24.03 -0.25
CA VAL A 135 -15.52 23.10 0.06
C VAL A 135 -16.75 23.90 0.48
N LYS A 136 -17.77 23.90 -0.37
CA LYS A 136 -19.01 24.65 -0.14
C LYS A 136 -20.01 23.80 0.67
N PRO A 137 -20.45 24.27 1.85
CA PRO A 137 -21.56 23.65 2.58
C PRO A 137 -22.90 23.79 1.83
N ALA A 138 -23.94 23.12 2.34
CA ALA A 138 -25.30 23.22 1.81
C ALA A 138 -25.81 24.67 1.71
N TYR A 139 -25.35 25.55 2.61
CA TYR A 139 -25.61 26.99 2.59
C TYR A 139 -24.43 27.72 3.25
N GLY A 140 -24.20 28.99 2.92
CA GLY A 140 -23.12 29.80 3.51
C GLY A 140 -21.85 29.87 2.67
N VAL A 141 -20.74 30.25 3.32
CA VAL A 141 -19.44 30.47 2.66
C VAL A 141 -18.63 29.18 2.57
N PRO A 142 -17.82 28.98 1.50
CA PRO A 142 -16.90 27.85 1.42
C PRO A 142 -15.85 27.84 2.53
N VAL A 143 -15.49 26.65 2.97
CA VAL A 143 -14.36 26.38 3.86
C VAL A 143 -13.21 25.84 3.02
N GLU A 144 -12.02 26.41 3.17
CA GLU A 144 -10.83 25.93 2.47
C GLU A 144 -10.32 24.63 3.11
N MET A 145 -10.18 23.59 2.29
CA MET A 145 -9.53 22.34 2.67
C MET A 145 -8.34 22.08 1.75
N THR A 146 -7.26 21.57 2.31
CA THR A 146 -6.01 21.29 1.61
C THR A 146 -5.73 19.79 1.58
N LEU A 147 -5.40 19.26 0.41
CA LEU A 147 -4.93 17.89 0.23
C LEU A 147 -3.49 17.90 -0.32
N LEU A 148 -2.57 17.36 0.47
CA LEU A 148 -1.19 17.09 0.08
C LEU A 148 -1.11 15.71 -0.55
N LEU A 149 -0.68 15.66 -1.81
CA LEU A 149 -0.45 14.44 -2.58
C LEU A 149 1.06 14.24 -2.75
N SER A 150 1.58 13.11 -2.31
CA SER A 150 2.99 12.75 -2.48
C SER A 150 3.14 11.44 -3.24
N PRO A 151 4.23 11.25 -4.01
CA PRO A 151 4.54 9.94 -4.55
C PRO A 151 4.90 8.98 -3.42
N HIS A 152 4.47 7.73 -3.52
CA HIS A 152 4.92 6.69 -2.60
C HIS A 152 6.38 6.31 -2.91
N HIS A 153 7.23 6.25 -1.88
CA HIS A 153 8.68 6.00 -2.05
C HIS A 153 9.02 4.56 -2.48
N GLY A 154 8.08 3.64 -2.37
CA GLY A 154 8.22 2.25 -2.80
C GLY A 154 7.89 2.00 -4.28
N SER A 155 7.30 2.97 -4.99
CA SER A 155 6.94 2.79 -6.40
C SER A 155 8.20 2.86 -7.27
N PRO A 156 8.42 1.90 -8.20
CA PRO A 156 9.62 1.87 -9.05
C PRO A 156 9.71 3.10 -9.95
N GLU A 157 8.56 3.60 -10.41
CA GLU A 157 8.45 4.84 -11.18
C GLU A 157 7.50 5.81 -10.49
N THR A 158 7.84 7.10 -10.54
CA THR A 158 6.98 8.17 -10.07
C THR A 158 6.10 8.66 -11.20
N HIS A 159 4.79 8.76 -10.97
CA HIS A 159 3.85 9.23 -11.99
C HIS A 159 4.23 10.63 -12.49
N SER A 160 4.16 10.83 -13.82
CA SER A 160 4.46 12.09 -14.51
C SER A 160 3.82 13.34 -13.89
N LEU A 161 2.64 13.22 -13.25
CA LEU A 161 1.93 14.32 -12.61
C LEU A 161 2.77 15.04 -11.55
N PHE A 162 3.66 14.33 -10.85
CA PHE A 162 4.53 14.92 -9.83
C PHE A 162 5.67 15.77 -10.41
N HIS A 163 5.86 15.70 -11.73
CA HIS A 163 6.87 16.42 -12.47
C HIS A 163 6.24 17.56 -13.29
N THR A 164 5.05 17.32 -13.86
CA THR A 164 4.38 18.23 -14.80
C THR A 164 3.45 19.23 -14.13
N LEU A 165 2.73 18.83 -13.06
CA LEU A 165 1.80 19.73 -12.39
C LEU A 165 2.53 20.80 -11.57
N PRO A 166 1.92 21.99 -11.41
CA PRO A 166 2.43 22.99 -10.48
C PRO A 166 2.37 22.44 -9.05
N LYS A 167 3.35 22.82 -8.23
CA LYS A 167 3.48 22.37 -6.84
C LYS A 167 2.23 22.66 -6.02
N GLU A 168 1.53 23.74 -6.34
CA GLU A 168 0.37 24.22 -5.62
C GLU A 168 -0.71 24.60 -6.63
N SER A 169 -1.94 24.14 -6.39
CA SER A 169 -3.07 24.31 -7.31
C SER A 169 -4.35 24.64 -6.53
N TRP A 170 -5.18 25.51 -7.10
CA TRP A 170 -6.53 25.78 -6.60
C TRP A 170 -7.53 24.99 -7.44
N LEU A 171 -8.31 24.15 -6.79
CA LEU A 171 -9.34 23.36 -7.44
C LEU A 171 -10.68 24.10 -7.50
N PRO A 172 -11.57 23.73 -8.44
CA PRO A 172 -12.95 24.20 -8.44
C PRO A 172 -13.67 23.90 -7.13
N VAL A 173 -14.76 24.62 -6.89
CA VAL A 173 -15.58 24.45 -5.69
C VAL A 173 -16.16 23.04 -5.62
N LEU A 174 -15.94 22.37 -4.47
CA LEU A 174 -16.55 21.09 -4.14
C LEU A 174 -17.83 21.34 -3.34
N ASN A 175 -18.99 21.07 -3.93
CA ASN A 175 -20.26 21.21 -3.23
C ASN A 175 -20.55 20.00 -2.36
N THR A 176 -21.02 20.22 -1.14
CA THR A 176 -21.36 19.15 -0.20
C THR A 176 -22.74 19.35 0.41
N PRO A 177 -23.43 18.27 0.82
CA PRO A 177 -24.73 18.38 1.49
C PRO A 177 -24.62 18.77 2.98
N TYR A 178 -23.41 18.98 3.50
CA TYR A 178 -23.18 19.17 4.93
C TYR A 178 -23.41 20.60 5.40
N SER A 179 -23.75 20.77 6.68
CA SER A 179 -23.91 22.09 7.29
C SER A 179 -22.56 22.80 7.48
N PRO A 180 -22.56 24.15 7.53
CA PRO A 180 -21.37 24.92 7.86
C PRO A 180 -20.73 24.51 9.20
N ASP A 181 -21.56 24.32 10.23
CA ASP A 181 -21.09 23.95 11.56
C ASP A 181 -20.33 22.62 11.53
N PHE A 182 -20.86 21.63 10.81
CA PHE A 182 -20.19 20.36 10.63
C PHE A 182 -18.85 20.52 9.90
N LEU A 183 -18.82 21.23 8.76
CA LEU A 183 -17.59 21.43 7.97
C LEU A 183 -16.51 22.19 8.75
N SER A 184 -16.91 23.15 9.58
CA SER A 184 -15.98 23.95 10.39
C SER A 184 -15.22 23.13 11.44
N GLN A 185 -15.75 21.98 11.83
CA GLN A 185 -15.14 21.07 12.81
C GLN A 185 -14.27 19.98 12.16
N GLN A 186 -14.25 19.90 10.82
CA GLN A 186 -13.51 18.86 10.12
C GLN A 186 -12.02 19.18 10.06
N LEU A 187 -11.22 18.13 9.90
CA LEU A 187 -9.83 18.30 9.49
C LEU A 187 -9.81 18.98 8.12
N THR A 188 -9.07 20.08 8.02
CA THR A 188 -8.91 20.84 6.79
C THR A 188 -7.65 20.44 6.03
N HIS A 189 -6.75 19.67 6.64
CA HIS A 189 -5.46 19.30 6.03
C HIS A 189 -5.31 17.78 5.99
N TYR A 190 -5.17 17.23 4.78
CA TYR A 190 -4.97 15.81 4.55
C TYR A 190 -3.65 15.56 3.83
N HIS A 191 -3.02 14.42 4.13
CA HIS A 191 -1.84 13.93 3.42
C HIS A 191 -2.09 12.49 2.97
N ILE A 192 -1.93 12.28 1.67
CA ILE A 192 -2.04 10.96 1.04
C ILE A 192 -0.82 10.68 0.16
N LEU A 193 -0.51 9.40 0.04
CA LEU A 193 0.55 8.88 -0.82
C LEU A 193 -0.08 8.13 -1.98
N LEU A 194 0.39 8.43 -3.19
CA LEU A 194 -0.03 7.78 -4.42
C LEU A 194 0.97 6.70 -4.80
N ASP A 195 0.49 5.49 -4.97
CA ASP A 195 1.26 4.31 -5.36
C ASP A 195 0.62 3.70 -6.61
N GLN A 196 1.41 3.48 -7.66
CA GLN A 196 0.94 2.96 -8.95
C GLN A 196 1.51 1.56 -9.24
N ASP A 197 2.10 0.92 -8.23
CA ASP A 197 2.69 -0.43 -8.32
C ASP A 197 1.69 -1.51 -7.89
N GLY A 198 0.39 -1.20 -7.92
CA GLY A 198 -0.65 -2.17 -7.63
C GLY A 198 -0.95 -3.09 -8.81
N GLU A 199 -1.53 -4.26 -8.49
CA GLU A 199 -2.04 -5.17 -9.50
C GLU A 199 -3.26 -4.57 -10.19
N SER A 200 -3.36 -4.75 -11.52
CA SER A 200 -4.46 -4.22 -12.34
C SER A 200 -5.84 -4.78 -12.00
N ASP A 201 -5.84 -5.96 -11.38
CA ASP A 201 -6.97 -6.76 -10.94
C ASP A 201 -6.97 -6.97 -9.42
N GLN A 202 -6.37 -6.04 -8.67
CA GLN A 202 -6.25 -6.15 -7.20
C GLN A 202 -7.60 -6.25 -6.49
N LEU A 203 -8.70 -5.82 -7.12
CA LEU A 203 -10.06 -5.95 -6.57
C LEU A 203 -10.81 -7.19 -7.09
N SER A 204 -10.14 -8.09 -7.80
CA SER A 204 -10.75 -9.30 -8.37
C SER A 204 -11.52 -10.18 -7.38
N PRO A 205 -11.14 -10.31 -6.09
CA PRO A 205 -11.94 -11.05 -5.13
C PRO A 205 -13.35 -10.49 -4.93
N LEU A 206 -13.59 -9.22 -5.30
CA LEU A 206 -14.88 -8.54 -5.14
C LEU A 206 -15.78 -8.67 -6.37
N TYR A 207 -15.27 -9.10 -7.53
CA TYR A 207 -16.02 -9.06 -8.80
C TYR A 207 -17.28 -9.91 -8.81
N SER A 208 -17.28 -11.05 -8.10
CA SER A 208 -18.46 -11.90 -7.92
C SER A 208 -19.51 -11.28 -6.99
N HIS A 209 -19.10 -10.28 -6.20
CA HIS A 209 -19.89 -9.70 -5.13
C HIS A 209 -20.44 -8.30 -5.48
N ILE A 210 -19.82 -7.58 -6.40
CA ILE A 210 -20.28 -6.25 -6.82
C ILE A 210 -21.58 -6.29 -7.62
N ASN A 211 -22.41 -5.26 -7.44
CA ASN A 211 -23.50 -4.98 -8.37
C ASN A 211 -22.98 -4.16 -9.56
N GLN A 212 -22.66 -4.83 -10.67
CA GLN A 212 -22.13 -4.20 -11.89
C GLN A 212 -23.05 -3.10 -12.45
N SER A 213 -24.36 -3.12 -12.17
CA SER A 213 -25.28 -2.08 -12.67
C SER A 213 -25.00 -0.69 -12.08
N LYS A 214 -24.20 -0.60 -11.01
CA LYS A 214 -23.85 0.65 -10.34
C LYS A 214 -22.49 1.19 -10.76
N ILE A 215 -21.73 0.42 -11.53
CA ILE A 215 -20.43 0.84 -12.04
C ILE A 215 -20.66 1.60 -13.35
N SER A 216 -20.14 2.82 -13.42
CA SER A 216 -20.28 3.65 -14.62
C SER A 216 -19.32 3.15 -15.70
N THR A 217 -19.85 2.64 -16.81
CA THR A 217 -19.10 2.08 -17.95
C THR A 217 -18.26 3.09 -18.76
N ASN A 218 -18.20 4.36 -18.35
CA ASN A 218 -17.53 5.45 -19.08
C ASN A 218 -16.20 5.90 -18.45
N GLN A 219 -15.66 5.16 -17.49
CA GLN A 219 -14.33 5.46 -16.95
C GLN A 219 -13.27 4.81 -17.84
N ASP A 220 -12.21 5.56 -18.17
CA ASP A 220 -11.04 4.99 -18.83
C ASP A 220 -10.28 4.14 -17.80
N PRO A 221 -10.33 2.80 -17.90
CA PRO A 221 -9.80 1.90 -16.88
C PRO A 221 -8.27 2.01 -16.76
N THR A 222 -7.60 2.58 -17.76
CA THR A 222 -6.14 2.73 -17.76
C THR A 222 -5.65 3.73 -16.71
N SER A 223 -6.49 4.70 -16.33
CA SER A 223 -6.11 5.77 -15.40
C SER A 223 -6.11 5.34 -13.93
N THR A 224 -6.89 4.31 -13.59
CA THR A 224 -7.08 3.85 -12.19
C THR A 224 -6.55 2.44 -11.94
N SER A 225 -6.29 1.65 -12.98
CA SER A 225 -5.75 0.30 -12.86
C SER A 225 -4.43 0.27 -12.08
N GLY A 226 -4.40 -0.47 -10.96
CA GLY A 226 -3.22 -0.62 -10.11
C GLY A 226 -2.96 0.57 -9.17
N LEU A 227 -3.80 1.61 -9.19
CA LEU A 227 -3.68 2.73 -8.28
C LEU A 227 -3.95 2.28 -6.83
N ARG A 228 -3.10 2.68 -5.90
CA ARG A 228 -3.29 2.53 -4.46
C ARG A 228 -3.07 3.87 -3.78
N ILE A 229 -3.98 4.24 -2.89
CA ILE A 229 -3.89 5.46 -2.10
C ILE A 229 -3.68 5.08 -0.66
N TRP A 230 -2.59 5.57 -0.08
CA TRP A 230 -2.22 5.30 1.29
C TRP A 230 -2.32 6.57 2.13
N ARG A 231 -2.70 6.41 3.40
CA ARG A 231 -2.54 7.45 4.42
C ARG A 231 -1.43 7.04 5.37
N ALA A 232 -0.47 7.93 5.57
CA ALA A 232 0.56 7.75 6.57
C ALA A 232 0.11 8.39 7.90
N LYS A 233 0.08 7.60 8.98
CA LYS A 233 -0.14 8.10 10.34
C LYS A 233 0.71 7.30 11.31
N ASN A 234 1.48 7.97 12.16
CA ASN A 234 2.33 7.33 13.17
C ASN A 234 3.24 6.21 12.62
N ASN A 235 3.84 6.43 11.44
CA ASN A 235 4.68 5.45 10.74
C ASN A 235 3.95 4.15 10.33
N VAL A 236 2.62 4.20 10.22
CA VAL A 236 1.77 3.14 9.67
C VAL A 236 1.12 3.66 8.40
N LEU A 237 1.14 2.84 7.35
CA LEU A 237 0.40 3.06 6.13
C LEU A 237 -0.93 2.32 6.20
N THR A 238 -2.02 3.04 6.01
CA THR A 238 -3.37 2.47 5.92
C THR A 238 -3.92 2.70 4.51
N PRO A 239 -4.47 1.68 3.85
CA PRO A 239 -5.07 1.86 2.54
C PRO A 239 -6.32 2.73 2.66
N VAL A 240 -6.50 3.64 1.72
CA VAL A 240 -7.61 4.60 1.68
C VAL A 240 -8.52 4.32 0.50
N ALA A 241 -7.93 4.13 -0.67
CA ALA A 241 -8.64 3.76 -1.88
C ALA A 241 -7.77 2.85 -2.75
N LEU A 242 -8.43 2.00 -3.53
CA LEU A 242 -7.80 1.04 -4.43
C LEU A 242 -8.45 1.16 -5.80
N GLY A 243 -7.61 1.11 -6.83
CA GLY A 243 -8.00 1.30 -8.21
C GLY A 243 -7.81 0.04 -9.05
N ASP A 244 -8.77 -0.21 -9.92
CA ASP A 244 -8.90 -1.46 -10.63
C ASP A 244 -9.59 -1.24 -11.98
N LYS A 245 -9.30 -2.10 -12.95
CA LYS A 245 -9.86 -1.97 -14.30
C LYS A 245 -11.38 -2.19 -14.38
N GLU A 246 -11.96 -3.01 -13.50
CA GLU A 246 -13.39 -3.35 -13.55
C GLU A 246 -14.23 -2.40 -12.67
N ILE A 247 -13.72 -2.04 -11.49
CA ILE A 247 -14.46 -1.20 -10.52
C ILE A 247 -14.15 0.29 -10.68
N GLY A 248 -12.99 0.64 -11.24
CA GLY A 248 -12.51 2.03 -11.26
C GLY A 248 -11.78 2.35 -9.97
N LEU A 249 -12.48 2.95 -8.99
CA LEU A 249 -11.93 3.28 -7.67
C LEU A 249 -12.88 2.85 -6.54
N LEU A 250 -12.33 2.19 -5.52
CA LEU A 250 -13.05 1.75 -4.33
C LEU A 250 -12.47 2.40 -3.07
N PHE A 251 -13.33 3.02 -2.26
CA PHE A 251 -12.96 3.55 -0.95
C PHE A 251 -12.88 2.42 0.09
N VAL A 252 -11.73 2.28 0.75
CA VAL A 252 -11.46 1.21 1.71
C VAL A 252 -11.00 1.70 3.09
N ALA A 253 -10.92 3.01 3.31
CA ALA A 253 -10.36 3.58 4.54
C ALA A 253 -11.14 3.25 5.84
N HIS A 254 -12.37 2.74 5.73
CA HIS A 254 -13.21 2.34 6.85
C HIS A 254 -13.02 0.87 7.24
N TYR A 255 -12.26 0.09 6.46
CA TYR A 255 -11.81 -1.24 6.86
C TYR A 255 -10.55 -1.13 7.70
N LYS A 256 -10.51 -1.91 8.79
CA LYS A 256 -9.32 -2.04 9.60
C LYS A 256 -8.35 -3.00 8.90
N PRO A 257 -7.13 -2.55 8.54
CA PRO A 257 -6.13 -3.45 8.01
C PRO A 257 -5.67 -4.43 9.08
N LEU A 258 -5.68 -5.71 8.75
CA LEU A 258 -5.21 -6.80 9.60
C LEU A 258 -3.91 -7.35 9.04
N ASP A 259 -2.90 -7.52 9.88
CA ASP A 259 -1.64 -8.12 9.47
C ASP A 259 -1.89 -9.59 9.09
N SER A 260 -1.47 -10.01 7.88
CA SER A 260 -1.63 -11.39 7.44
C SER A 260 -0.60 -12.35 8.07
N SER A 261 0.21 -11.87 9.03
CA SER A 261 1.27 -12.65 9.66
C SER A 261 0.72 -13.69 10.65
N THR A 262 0.08 -14.74 10.15
CA THR A 262 0.09 -16.06 10.77
C THR A 262 1.30 -16.85 10.27
N MET A 263 2.51 -16.27 10.34
CA MET A 263 3.69 -17.12 10.43
C MET A 263 3.82 -17.48 11.90
N SER A 264 3.58 -18.75 12.22
CA SER A 264 3.75 -19.26 13.58
C SER A 264 5.17 -18.95 14.07
N SER A 265 5.34 -18.77 15.37
CA SER A 265 6.66 -18.63 15.98
C SER A 265 7.60 -19.76 15.55
N ASP A 266 7.06 -20.94 15.27
CA ASP A 266 7.77 -22.14 14.88
C ASP A 266 8.32 -22.02 13.45
N GLU A 267 7.59 -21.43 12.51
CA GLU A 267 8.09 -21.17 11.15
C GLU A 267 9.18 -20.09 11.13
N ARG A 268 9.05 -19.06 11.98
CA ARG A 268 10.11 -18.04 12.16
C ARG A 268 11.37 -18.66 12.78
N TYR A 269 11.20 -19.56 13.75
CA TYR A 269 12.31 -20.31 14.35
C TYR A 269 12.96 -21.27 13.36
N LEU A 270 12.18 -21.94 12.50
CA LEU A 270 12.70 -22.83 11.46
C LEU A 270 13.49 -22.05 10.40
N GLN A 271 12.98 -20.91 9.94
CA GLN A 271 13.74 -20.04 9.01
C GLN A 271 15.01 -19.46 9.65
N ALA A 272 14.94 -19.00 10.90
CA ALA A 272 16.13 -18.55 11.63
C ALA A 272 17.13 -19.69 11.85
N SER A 273 16.67 -20.91 12.16
CA SER A 273 17.54 -22.07 12.37
C SER A 273 18.19 -22.55 11.08
N ASN A 274 17.48 -22.50 9.94
CA ASN A 274 18.01 -22.87 8.62
C ASN A 274 19.08 -21.89 8.11
N ILE A 275 19.14 -20.67 8.65
CA ILE A 275 20.22 -19.70 8.41
C ILE A 275 21.45 -20.03 9.29
N TYR A 276 21.27 -20.74 10.42
CA TYR A 276 22.35 -21.10 11.35
C TYR A 276 22.86 -22.55 11.23
N THR A 277 22.19 -23.44 10.48
CA THR A 277 22.58 -24.86 10.31
C THR A 277 23.32 -25.19 9.01
N LYS A 278 23.95 -24.22 8.35
CA LYS A 278 25.01 -24.51 7.37
C LYS A 278 26.34 -23.92 7.87
N ALA A 279 26.98 -24.69 8.74
CA ALA A 279 28.41 -24.58 9.07
C ALA A 279 29.16 -25.79 8.51
#